data_AF-A0A3M0XRM7-F1
#
_entry.id   AF-A0A3M0XRM7-F1
#
_cell.length_a   1.000
_cell.length_b   1.000
_cell.length_c   1.000
_cell.angle_alpha   90.00
_cell.angle_beta   90.00
_cell.angle_gamma   90.00
#
_symmetry.space_group_name_H-M   'P 1'
#
loop_
_entity.id
_entity.type
_entity.pdbx_description
1 polymer ?
#
loop_
_entity_poly.entity_id
_entity_poly.type
_entity_poly.pdbx_seq_one_letter_code
_entity_poly.pdbx_strand_id
1 'polypeptide(L)' 'MRIGVPRQTQRGETRVALTPESVSKLTQRGVEVAVQRGAGEKACFTDEAGGQDVRHAA' A
#
# COMPACT_ATOMS: atom_id res chain seq x y z
N MET A 1 9.08 -5.61 12.24
CA MET A 1 9.49 -5.60 10.82
C MET A 1 8.46 -4.78 10.07
N ARG A 2 8.87 -3.87 9.17
CA ARG A 2 7.97 -2.94 8.48
C ARG A 2 8.12 -3.04 6.96
N ILE A 3 7.00 -3.05 6.24
CA ILE A 3 6.94 -3.10 4.77
C ILE A 3 6.50 -1.74 4.24
N GLY A 4 7.25 -1.19 3.29
CA GLY A 4 6.89 0.03 2.57
C GLY A 4 6.38 -0.26 1.16
N VAL A 5 5.32 0.43 0.75
CA VAL A 5 4.76 0.38 -0.61
C VAL A 5 4.87 1.76 -1.24
N PRO A 6 5.99 2.09 -1.91
CA PRO A 6 6.15 3.36 -2.61
C PRO A 6 5.36 3.39 -3.92
N ARG A 7 5.10 4.59 -4.43
CA ARG A 7 4.56 4.79 -5.78
C ARG A 7 5.61 4.45 -6.83
N GLN A 8 5.19 3.73 -7.87
CA GLN A 8 6.06 3.44 -9.01
C GLN A 8 6.42 4.72 -9.78
N THR A 9 7.72 4.88 -10.05
CA THR A 9 8.29 6.05 -10.76
C THR A 9 8.54 5.78 -12.24
N GLN A 10 8.65 4.51 -12.64
CA GLN A 10 8.92 4.14 -14.02
C GLN A 10 7.79 4.60 -14.95
N ARG A 11 8.17 5.19 -16.08
CA ARG A 11 7.22 5.66 -17.09
C ARG A 11 6.46 4.47 -17.69
N GLY A 12 5.14 4.58 -17.77
CA GLY A 12 4.27 3.52 -18.28
C GLY A 12 4.01 2.37 -17.29
N GLU A 13 4.69 2.33 -16.14
CA GLU A 13 4.39 1.35 -15.10
C GLU A 13 3.11 1.73 -14.36
N THR A 14 2.16 0.80 -14.35
CA THR A 14 0.83 0.96 -13.75
C THR A 14 0.58 0.03 -12.58
N ARG A 15 1.48 -0.92 -12.29
CA ARG A 15 1.31 -1.86 -11.18
C ARG A 15 1.61 -1.21 -9.83
N VAL A 16 1.13 -1.86 -8.78
CA VAL A 16 1.45 -1.57 -7.37
C VAL A 16 2.02 -2.84 -6.72
N ALA A 17 2.94 -2.69 -5.77
CA ALA A 17 3.62 -3.84 -5.16
C ALA A 17 2.70 -4.70 -4.28
N LEU A 18 1.72 -4.08 -3.60
CA LEU A 18 0.72 -4.78 -2.79
C LEU A 18 -0.68 -4.28 -3.14
N THR A 19 -1.62 -5.22 -3.26
CA THR A 19 -3.05 -4.91 -3.37
C THR A 19 -3.65 -4.60 -1.99
N PRO A 20 -4.75 -3.86 -1.91
CA PRO A 20 -5.47 -3.63 -0.66
C PRO A 20 -5.77 -4.90 0.16
N GLU A 21 -6.15 -5.98 -0.53
CA GLU A 21 -6.41 -7.28 0.09
C GLU A 21 -5.15 -7.87 0.74
N SER A 22 -4.00 -7.75 0.07
CA SER A 22 -2.71 -8.24 0.59
C SER A 22 -2.27 -7.41 1.79
N VAL A 23 -2.45 -6.09 1.74
CA VAL A 23 -2.17 -5.19 2.87
C VAL A 23 -3.00 -5.60 4.08
N SER A 24 -4.31 -5.81 3.91
CA SER A 24 -5.21 -6.25 4.98
C SER A 24 -4.79 -7.60 5.59
N LYS A 25 -4.39 -8.57 4.77
CA LYS A 25 -3.91 -9.88 5.26
C LYS A 25 -2.58 -9.76 6.04
N LEU A 26 -1.69 -8.87 5.62
CA LEU A 26 -0.40 -8.65 6.29
C LEU A 26 -0.59 -7.92 7.63
N THR A 27 -1.44 -6.90 7.68
CA THR A 27 -1.74 -6.17 8.92
C THR A 27 -2.44 -7.07 9.94
N GLN A 28 -3.36 -7.93 9.51
CA GLN A 28 -4.00 -8.94 10.37
C GLN A 28 -3.00 -9.94 10.97
N ARG A 29 -1.85 -10.17 10.31
CA ARG A 29 -0.76 -11.01 10.82
C ARG A 29 0.22 -10.25 11.73
N GLY A 30 -0.07 -8.99 12.05
CA GLY A 30 0.78 -8.14 12.88
C GLY A 30 1.97 -7.51 12.13
N VAL A 31 1.95 -7.50 10.80
CA VAL A 31 2.98 -6.83 9.99
C VAL A 31 2.61 -5.37 9.79
N GLU A 32 3.55 -4.48 10.09
CA GLU A 32 3.39 -3.04 9.85
C GLU A 32 3.57 -2.76 8.35
N VAL A 33 2.55 -2.17 7.70
CA VAL A 33 2.58 -1.83 6.28
C VAL A 33 2.32 -0.33 6.12
N ALA A 34 3.22 0.36 5.43
CA ALA A 34 3.09 1.78 5.11
C ALA A 34 2.99 1.96 3.59
N VAL A 35 1.88 2.54 3.13
CA VAL A 35 1.61 2.78 1.72
C VAL A 35 1.78 4.26 1.42
N GLN A 36 2.58 4.60 0.41
CA GLN A 36 2.68 5.98 -0.07
C GLN A 36 1.35 6.38 -0.71
N ARG A 37 0.83 7.56 -0.35
CA ARG A 37 -0.37 8.13 -0.96
C ARG A 37 -0.25 8.10 -2.49
N GLY A 38 -1.26 7.52 -3.15
CA GLY A 38 -1.31 7.40 -4.60
C GLY A 38 -0.47 6.27 -5.21
N ALA A 39 0.10 5.36 -4.40
CA ALA A 39 0.85 4.21 -4.92
C ALA A 39 0.01 3.26 -5.78
N GLY A 40 -1.30 3.18 -5.50
CA GLY A 40 -2.27 2.34 -6.20
C GLY A 40 -3.05 3.01 -7.33
N GLU A 41 -2.94 4.34 -7.52
CA GLU A 41 -3.84 5.09 -8.42
C GLU A 41 -3.79 4.58 -9.86
N LYS A 42 -2.58 4.31 -10.37
CA LYS A 42 -2.40 3.78 -11.73
C LYS A 42 -2.83 2.31 -11.87
N ALA A 43 -2.95 1.60 -10.76
CA ALA A 43 -3.39 0.22 -10.68
C ALA A 43 -4.91 0.11 -10.42
N CYS A 44 -5.66 1.21 -10.57
CA CYS A 44 -7.09 1.29 -10.27
C CYS A 44 -7.46 1.04 -8.80
N PHE A 45 -6.53 1.29 -7.87
CA PHE A 45 -6.80 1.25 -6.44
C PHE A 45 -6.78 2.67 -5.87
N THR A 46 -7.92 3.12 -5.37
CA THR A 46 -8.03 4.39 -4.64
C THR A 46 -7.49 4.25 -3.23
N ASP A 47 -6.98 5.36 -2.69
CA ASP A 47 -6.41 5.44 -1.33
C ASP A 47 -7.43 5.01 -0.25
N GLU A 48 -8.73 5.19 -0.52
CA GLU A 48 -9.85 4.74 0.32
C GLU A 48 -9.92 3.22 0.47
N ALA A 49 -9.49 2.46 -0.54
CA ALA A 49 -9.42 1.00 -0.45
C ALA A 49 -8.23 0.51 0.38
N GLY A 50 -7.18 1.33 0.53
CA GLY A 50 -5.86 0.93 1.07
C GLY A 50 -5.45 1.59 2.38
N GLY A 51 -6.25 2.50 2.95
CA GLY A 51 -5.93 3.19 4.20
C GLY A 51 -4.90 4.30 3.99
N GLN A 52 -5.36 5.54 4.10
CA GLN A 52 -4.47 6.71 4.17
C GLN A 52 -3.65 6.63 5.46
N ASP A 53 -2.35 6.93 5.39
CA ASP A 53 -1.44 7.10 6.54
C ASP A 53 -1.63 6.02 7.63
N VAL A 54 -1.38 4.74 7.31
CA VAL A 54 -1.43 3.67 8.34
C VAL A 54 -0.27 3.86 9.32
N ARG A 55 -0.49 4.71 10.33
CA ARG A 55 0.22 4.67 11.60
C ARG A 55 -0.55 3.74 12.51
N HIS A 56 -0.03 2.53 12.70
CA HIS A 56 -0.27 1.78 13.93
C HIS A 56 1.06 1.11 14.32
N ALA A 57 1.94 1.91 14.91
CA ALA A 57 2.83 1.42 15.94
C ALA A 57 2.16 1.75 17.27
N ALA A 58 1.97 0.71 18.09
CA ALA A 58 1.55 0.68 19.49
C ALA A 58 0.90 1.96 20.07
#